data_AF-A0A2E9QBX4-F1
#
_entry.id   AF-A0A2E9QBX4-F1
#
_cell.length_a   1.000
_cell.length_b   1.000
_cell.length_c   1.000
_cell.angle_alpha   90.00
_cell.angle_beta   90.00
_cell.angle_gamma   90.00
#
_symmetry.space_group_name_H-M   'P 1'
#
loop_
_entity.id
_entity.type
_entity.pdbx_description
1 polymer ?
#
loop_
_entity_poly.entity_id
_entity_poly.type
_entity_poly.pdbx_seq_one_letter_code
_entity_poly.pdbx_strand_id
1 'polypeptide(L)'
;MARIVPVLLLTFMISQCAFMVKENRRLTNALDSVVSPESTMAKVVLSPVFVPVGAVSLAADAIVIHPVAVIPQAADDTLDAIWREPEGSIIWQTFLFVPKVVFSPVFFSFDWLFRSLFDMD
;
A
#
# COMPACT_ATOMS: atom_id res chain seq x y z
N MET A 1 11.05 -31.26 3.34
CA MET A 1 10.86 -30.20 2.31
C MET A 1 9.52 -29.48 2.45
N ALA A 2 8.37 -30.16 2.65
CA ALA A 2 7.05 -29.52 2.73
C ALA A 2 6.85 -28.45 3.84
N ARG A 3 7.65 -28.45 4.92
CA ARG A 3 7.61 -27.43 5.98
C ARG A 3 8.46 -26.19 5.71
N ILE A 4 9.40 -26.27 4.76
CA ILE A 4 10.31 -25.16 4.43
C ILE A 4 9.62 -24.18 3.48
N VAL A 5 8.82 -24.71 2.54
CA VAL A 5 8.06 -23.90 1.57
C VAL A 5 7.15 -22.86 2.25
N PRO A 6 6.28 -23.19 3.23
CA PRO A 6 5.42 -22.18 3.86
C PRO A 6 6.21 -21.15 4.68
N VAL A 7 7.33 -21.54 5.31
CA VAL A 7 8.19 -20.62 6.07
C VAL A 7 8.88 -19.64 5.13
N LEU A 8 9.39 -20.12 3.99
CA LEU A 8 10.08 -19.32 2.99
C LEU A 8 9.11 -18.36 2.28
N LEU A 9 7.87 -18.81 2.04
CA LEU A 9 6.79 -17.97 1.50
C LEU A 9 6.39 -16.86 2.48
N LEU A 10 6.31 -17.18 3.78
CA LEU A 10 5.98 -16.21 4.83
C LEU A 10 7.06 -15.12 4.95
N THR A 11 8.34 -15.50 4.89
CA THR A 11 9.45 -14.53 4.94
C THR A 11 9.48 -13.58 3.75
N PHE A 12 9.10 -14.07 2.55
CA PHE A 12 9.03 -13.25 1.35
C PHE A 12 7.87 -12.25 1.37
N MET A 13 6.75 -12.64 1.98
CA MET A 13 5.59 -11.75 2.16
C MET A 13 5.87 -10.61 3.14
N ILE A 14 6.68 -10.85 4.18
CA ILE A 14 7.04 -9.82 5.17
C ILE A 14 8.02 -8.79 4.58
N SER A 15 8.93 -9.18 3.69
CA SER A 15 9.89 -8.25 3.08
C SER A 15 9.26 -7.26 2.10
N GLN A 16 8.05 -7.54 1.63
CA GLN A 16 7.32 -6.70 0.67
C GLN A 16 6.21 -5.88 1.33
N CYS A 17 6.14 -5.81 2.65
CA CYS A 17 5.10 -5.01 3.31
C CYS A 17 5.26 -3.52 2.96
N ALA A 18 4.18 -2.88 2.53
CA ALA A 18 4.20 -1.49 2.07
C ALA A 18 4.77 -0.51 3.11
N PHE A 19 4.48 -0.73 4.40
CA PHE A 19 5.02 0.12 5.47
C PHE A 19 6.52 -0.07 5.74
N MET A 20 7.17 -1.09 5.18
CA MET A 20 8.63 -1.25 5.30
C MET A 20 9.41 -0.31 4.37
N VAL A 21 8.75 0.18 3.32
CA VAL A 21 9.31 1.05 2.30
C VAL A 21 9.24 2.50 2.76
N LYS A 22 10.33 3.25 2.58
CA LYS A 22 10.46 4.58 3.17
C LYS A 22 9.51 5.56 2.50
N GLU A 23 9.34 5.44 1.19
CA GLU A 23 8.51 6.27 0.33
C GLU A 23 7.04 6.27 0.77
N ASN A 24 6.56 5.15 1.31
CA ASN A 24 5.18 4.96 1.77
C ASN A 24 4.92 5.56 3.17
N ARG A 25 5.96 5.90 3.94
CA ARG A 25 5.84 6.43 5.31
C ARG A 25 5.75 7.96 5.34
N ARG A 26 4.71 8.52 4.73
CA ARG A 26 4.59 9.99 4.54
C ARG A 26 4.60 10.75 5.86
N LEU A 27 3.84 10.32 6.86
CA LEU A 27 3.73 10.98 8.16
C LEU A 27 5.03 10.83 8.96
N THR A 28 5.63 9.64 8.96
CA THR A 28 6.90 9.39 9.65
C THR A 28 8.05 10.16 9.01
N ASN A 29 8.11 10.24 7.67
CA ASN A 29 9.08 11.08 6.97
C ASN A 29 8.87 12.58 7.29
N ALA A 30 7.62 13.02 7.40
CA ALA A 30 7.32 14.38 7.83
C ALA A 30 7.80 14.64 9.27
N LEU A 31 7.57 13.70 10.19
CA LEU A 31 8.07 13.78 11.56
C LEU A 31 9.60 13.84 11.62
N ASP A 32 10.29 12.97 10.87
CA ASP A 32 11.76 12.94 10.79
C ASP A 32 12.33 14.27 10.26
N SER A 33 11.64 14.91 9.30
CA SER A 33 12.09 16.19 8.75
C SER A 33 11.99 17.35 9.75
N VAL A 34 11.07 17.27 10.71
CA VAL A 34 10.89 18.28 11.78
C VAL A 34 11.82 17.98 12.96
N VAL A 35 12.08 16.71 13.24
CA VAL A 35 12.78 16.26 14.44
C VAL A 35 14.11 15.60 14.05
N SER A 36 15.10 16.42 13.72
CA SER A 36 16.44 15.95 13.38
C SER A 36 17.51 16.53 14.34
N PRO A 37 17.64 15.99 15.56
CA PRO A 37 18.67 16.43 16.50
C PRO A 37 20.09 16.08 16.01
N GLU A 38 20.99 17.08 16.03
CA GLU A 38 22.36 16.95 15.52
C GLU A 38 23.29 16.12 16.42
N SER A 39 23.03 16.09 17.74
CA SER A 39 23.88 15.36 18.70
C SER A 39 23.29 14.01 19.14
N THR A 40 24.16 13.01 19.31
CA THR A 40 23.79 11.67 19.81
C THR A 40 23.14 11.73 21.19
N MET A 41 23.62 12.63 22.06
CA MET A 41 23.04 12.88 23.38
C MET A 41 21.60 13.37 23.29
N ALA A 42 21.30 14.30 22.38
CA ALA A 42 19.93 14.80 22.18
C ALA A 42 18.98 13.69 21.69
N LYS A 43 19.45 12.78 20.81
CA LYS A 43 18.66 11.62 20.38
C LYS A 43 18.26 10.72 21.54
N VAL A 44 19.19 10.44 22.46
CA VAL A 44 18.92 9.58 23.63
C VAL A 44 17.96 10.25 24.59
N VAL A 45 18.15 11.54 24.90
CA VAL A 45 17.30 12.29 25.82
C VAL A 45 15.87 12.43 25.30
N LEU A 46 15.71 12.63 23.99
CA LEU A 46 14.41 12.79 23.36
C LEU A 46 13.74 11.45 23.01
N SER A 47 14.48 10.34 23.07
CA SER A 47 13.96 9.00 22.73
C SER A 47 12.70 8.58 23.48
N PRO A 48 12.50 8.85 24.79
CA PRO A 48 11.30 8.41 25.49
C PRO A 48 10.01 9.04 24.95
N VAL A 49 10.12 10.21 24.31
CA VAL A 49 8.98 10.92 23.70
C VAL A 49 8.85 10.55 22.22
N PHE A 50 9.94 10.52 21.46
CA PHE A 50 9.86 10.25 20.02
C PHE A 50 9.69 8.78 19.65
N VAL A 51 10.10 7.84 20.51
CA VAL A 51 9.82 6.41 20.28
C VAL A 51 8.31 6.14 20.22
N PRO A 52 7.48 6.55 21.20
CA PRO A 52 6.04 6.32 21.10
C PRO A 52 5.39 7.15 19.99
N VAL A 53 5.82 8.40 19.77
CA VAL A 53 5.27 9.24 18.68
C VAL A 53 5.59 8.64 17.31
N GLY A 54 6.82 8.18 17.10
CA GLY A 54 7.24 7.52 15.86
C GLY A 54 6.54 6.17 15.64
N ALA A 55 6.26 5.42 16.71
CA ALA A 55 5.47 4.19 16.62
C ALA A 55 4.03 4.48 16.16
N VAL A 56 3.40 5.53 16.71
CA VAL A 56 2.06 5.96 16.30
C VAL A 56 2.06 6.51 14.88
N SER A 57 3.08 7.29 14.48
CA SER A 57 3.17 7.80 13.10
C SER A 57 3.31 6.67 12.09
N LEU A 58 4.16 5.67 12.40
CA LEU A 58 4.34 4.50 11.55
C LEU A 58 3.05 3.67 11.45
N ALA A 59 2.33 3.49 12.56
CA ALA A 59 1.06 2.79 12.56
C ALA A 59 -0.01 3.53 11.74
N ALA A 60 -0.07 4.87 11.86
CA ALA A 60 -0.96 5.69 11.07
C ALA A 60 -0.62 5.64 9.58
N ASP A 61 0.67 5.64 9.23
CA ASP A 61 1.13 5.44 7.86
C ASP A 61 0.62 4.11 7.29
N ALA A 62 0.80 3.02 8.03
CA ALA A 62 0.41 1.68 7.60
C ALA A 62 -1.12 1.47 7.49
N ILE A 63 -1.90 2.02 8.42
CA ILE A 63 -3.34 1.72 8.53
C ILE A 63 -4.22 2.72 7.77
N VAL A 64 -3.77 3.97 7.63
CA VAL A 64 -4.62 5.05 7.12
C VAL A 64 -3.97 5.76 5.95
N ILE A 65 -2.77 6.32 6.13
CA ILE A 65 -2.20 7.24 5.13
C ILE A 65 -1.85 6.50 3.86
N HIS A 66 -1.16 5.36 3.94
CA HIS A 66 -0.78 4.57 2.78
C HIS A 66 -1.99 3.96 2.05
N PRO A 67 -2.96 3.30 2.74
CA PRO A 67 -4.16 2.82 2.07
C PRO A 67 -4.95 3.91 1.35
N VAL A 68 -5.04 5.11 1.90
CA VAL A 68 -5.72 6.24 1.23
C VAL A 68 -4.90 6.74 0.03
N ALA A 69 -3.57 6.73 0.14
CA ALA A 69 -2.67 7.18 -0.92
C ALA A 69 -2.72 6.34 -2.20
N VAL A 70 -2.99 5.04 -2.08
CA VAL A 70 -3.00 4.09 -3.22
C VAL A 70 -4.35 3.96 -3.91
N ILE A 71 -5.42 4.57 -3.37
CA ILE A 71 -6.76 4.62 -4.02
C ILE A 71 -6.70 5.08 -5.48
N PRO A 72 -6.06 6.21 -5.85
CA PRO A 72 -6.06 6.67 -7.24
C PRO A 72 -5.37 5.68 -8.18
N GLN A 73 -4.26 5.07 -7.75
CA GLN A 73 -3.56 4.05 -8.54
C GLN A 73 -4.44 2.83 -8.77
N ALA A 74 -5.10 2.31 -7.72
CA ALA A 74 -6.00 1.18 -7.85
C ALA A 74 -7.23 1.47 -8.74
N ALA A 75 -7.69 2.73 -8.73
CA ALA A 75 -8.76 3.16 -9.62
C ALA A 75 -8.29 3.19 -11.08
N ASP A 76 -7.10 3.75 -11.34
CA ASP A 76 -6.51 3.78 -12.68
C ASP A 76 -6.25 2.36 -13.21
N ASP A 77 -5.73 1.45 -12.39
CA ASP A 77 -5.52 0.05 -12.75
C ASP A 77 -6.84 -0.68 -13.05
N THR A 78 -7.89 -0.39 -12.29
CA THR A 78 -9.23 -0.93 -12.56
C THR A 78 -9.78 -0.43 -13.89
N LEU A 79 -9.55 0.85 -14.21
CA LEU A 79 -9.94 1.42 -15.49
C LEU A 79 -9.16 0.78 -16.64
N ASP A 80 -7.87 0.54 -16.45
CA ASP A 80 -7.01 -0.03 -17.49
C ASP A 80 -7.34 -1.50 -17.73
N ALA A 81 -7.52 -2.28 -16.67
CA ALA A 81 -7.82 -3.71 -16.75
C ALA A 81 -9.22 -4.01 -17.32
N ILE A 82 -10.22 -3.17 -17.05
CA ILE A 82 -11.63 -3.47 -17.38
C ILE A 82 -12.16 -2.63 -18.54
N TRP A 83 -11.69 -1.39 -18.67
CA TRP A 83 -12.35 -0.36 -19.49
C TRP A 83 -11.52 0.18 -20.66
N ARG A 84 -10.21 0.45 -20.52
CA ARG A 84 -9.43 1.17 -21.55
C ARG A 84 -9.22 0.40 -22.85
N GLU A 85 -9.14 -0.93 -22.82
CA GLU A 85 -8.87 -1.75 -24.02
C GLU A 85 -9.95 -2.83 -24.26
N PRO A 86 -11.11 -2.45 -24.80
CA PRO A 86 -12.20 -3.39 -25.05
C PRO A 86 -11.89 -4.31 -26.25
N GLU A 87 -11.69 -5.60 -25.99
CA GLU A 87 -11.60 -6.61 -27.04
C GLU A 87 -12.98 -6.97 -27.63
N GLY A 88 -13.07 -7.04 -28.96
CA GLY A 88 -14.26 -7.54 -29.68
C GLY A 88 -15.18 -6.44 -30.25
N SER A 89 -16.36 -6.87 -30.71
CA SER A 89 -17.32 -5.99 -31.39
C SER A 89 -18.11 -5.12 -30.40
N ILE A 90 -18.69 -4.02 -30.91
CA ILE A 90 -19.57 -3.13 -30.13
C ILE A 90 -20.72 -3.90 -29.47
N ILE A 91 -21.35 -4.83 -30.21
CA ILE A 91 -22.45 -5.63 -29.68
C ILE A 91 -21.99 -6.47 -28.49
N TRP A 92 -20.81 -7.09 -28.58
CA TRP A 92 -20.23 -7.88 -27.51
C TRP A 92 -19.90 -7.02 -26.28
N GLN A 93 -19.35 -5.82 -26.48
CA GLN A 93 -19.09 -4.87 -25.40
C GLN A 93 -20.37 -4.41 -24.68
N THR A 94 -21.49 -4.26 -25.39
CA THR A 94 -22.79 -3.96 -24.77
C THR A 94 -23.25 -5.10 -23.85
N PHE A 95 -23.06 -6.36 -24.26
CA PHE A 95 -23.37 -7.51 -23.39
C PHE A 95 -22.45 -7.57 -22.17
N LEU A 96 -21.18 -7.18 -22.32
CA LEU A 96 -20.19 -7.17 -21.24
C LEU A 96 -20.29 -5.95 -20.32
N PHE A 97 -21.05 -4.92 -20.68
CA PHE A 97 -21.16 -3.69 -19.89
C PHE A 97 -21.61 -3.97 -18.45
N VAL A 98 -22.72 -4.69 -18.26
CA VAL A 98 -23.24 -5.01 -16.92
C VAL A 98 -22.25 -5.85 -16.11
N PRO A 99 -21.68 -6.95 -16.65
CA PRO A 99 -20.60 -7.67 -15.98
C PRO A 99 -19.41 -6.78 -15.59
N LYS A 100 -18.94 -5.89 -16.47
CA LYS A 100 -17.82 -4.98 -16.19
C LYS A 100 -18.12 -4.02 -15.05
N VAL A 101 -19.32 -3.43 -15.01
CA VAL A 101 -19.74 -2.55 -13.91
C VAL A 101 -19.78 -3.31 -12.58
N VAL A 102 -20.33 -4.52 -12.56
CA VAL A 102 -20.43 -5.34 -11.35
C VAL A 102 -19.05 -5.81 -10.88
N PHE A 103 -18.15 -6.13 -11.80
CA PHE A 103 -16.82 -6.63 -11.48
C PHE A 103 -15.82 -5.53 -11.09
N SER A 104 -16.03 -4.29 -11.57
CA SER A 104 -15.17 -3.14 -11.26
C SER A 104 -14.90 -2.92 -9.76
N PRO A 105 -15.91 -2.85 -8.87
CA PRO A 105 -15.65 -2.68 -7.43
C PRO A 105 -14.94 -3.89 -6.81
N VAL A 106 -15.13 -5.09 -7.36
CA VAL A 106 -14.45 -6.31 -6.88
C VAL A 106 -12.97 -6.20 -7.23
N PHE A 107 -12.64 -5.95 -8.49
CA PHE A 107 -11.26 -5.80 -8.94
C PHE A 107 -10.55 -4.66 -8.20
N PHE A 108 -11.19 -3.49 -8.10
CA PHE A 108 -10.68 -2.36 -7.35
C PHE A 108 -10.38 -2.72 -5.90
N SER A 109 -11.30 -3.40 -5.20
CA SER A 109 -11.11 -3.76 -3.79
C SER A 109 -9.92 -4.71 -3.60
N PHE A 110 -9.75 -5.66 -4.52
CA PHE A 110 -8.62 -6.57 -4.50
C PHE A 110 -7.30 -5.84 -4.75
N ASP A 111 -7.23 -5.02 -5.81
CA ASP A 111 -6.02 -4.28 -6.16
C ASP A 111 -5.63 -3.28 -5.06
N TRP A 112 -6.60 -2.49 -4.60
CA TRP A 112 -6.43 -1.54 -3.50
C TRP A 112 -5.94 -2.22 -2.22
N LEU A 113 -6.51 -3.36 -1.84
CA LEU A 113 -6.08 -4.10 -0.65
C LEU A 113 -4.65 -4.61 -0.83
N PHE A 114 -4.32 -5.12 -2.00
CA PHE A 114 -2.99 -5.65 -2.28
C PHE A 114 -1.93 -4.55 -2.24
N ARG A 115 -2.17 -3.39 -2.88
CA ARG A 115 -1.30 -2.20 -2.82
C ARG A 115 -1.23 -1.57 -1.42
N SER A 116 -2.29 -1.69 -0.62
CA SER A 116 -2.30 -1.23 0.76
C SER A 116 -1.40 -2.08 1.67
N LEU A 117 -1.29 -3.38 1.37
CA LEU A 117 -0.51 -4.34 2.16
C LEU A 117 0.93 -4.50 1.66
N PHE A 118 1.11 -4.47 0.34
CA PHE A 118 2.37 -4.75 -0.34
C PHE A 118 2.82 -3.57 -1.17
N ASP A 119 4.13 -3.35 -1.18
CA ASP A 119 4.73 -2.38 -2.08
C ASP A 119 4.74 -2.94 -3.50
N MET A 120 3.99 -2.30 -4.40
CA MET A 120 3.88 -2.67 -5.81
C MET A 120 4.01 -1.39 -6.63
N ASP A 121 5.26 -0.98 -6.82
CA ASP A 121 5.70 0.00 -7.81
C ASP A 121 6.22 -0.71 -9.07
#